data_AF-A0A1E4WZY2-F1
#
_entry.id   AF-A0A1E4WZY2-F1
#
_cell.length_a   1.000
_cell.length_b   1.000
_cell.length_c   1.000
_cell.angle_alpha   90.00
_cell.angle_beta   90.00
_cell.angle_gamma   90.00
#
_symmetry.space_group_name_H-M   'P 1'
#
loop_
_entity.id
_entity.type
_entity.pdbx_description
1 polymer ?
#
loop_
_entity_poly.entity_id
_entity_poly.type
_entity_poly.pdbx_seq_one_letter_code
_entity_poly.pdbx_strand_id
1 'polypeptide(L)'
;MISTNDRTKDLEDVAVLNHALIRYVEANEERTDESLVCVGYARILTLADQAATEIALQSTDEGEDWDGTAWFGRIDAIDSGSLAAALLGHGADVRSVVSEWLLSIE
;
A
#
# COMPACT_ATOMS: atom_id res chain seq x y z
N MET A 1 -19.65 -20.25 13.72
CA MET A 1 -19.66 -19.39 12.53
C MET A 1 -19.54 -17.96 13.04
N ILE A 2 -18.31 -17.46 13.16
CA ILE A 2 -18.06 -16.05 13.45
C ILE A 2 -17.92 -15.40 12.07
N SER A 3 -18.87 -14.54 11.73
CA SER A 3 -19.09 -13.95 10.40
C SER A 3 -18.63 -12.49 10.36
N THR A 4 -17.49 -12.18 10.95
CA THR A 4 -16.98 -10.81 10.99
C THR A 4 -15.50 -10.84 10.67
N ASN A 5 -15.19 -10.30 9.48
CA ASN A 5 -13.86 -9.95 9.01
C ASN A 5 -13.30 -8.89 9.97
N ASP A 6 -12.61 -9.34 11.01
CA ASP A 6 -11.93 -8.49 11.97
C ASP A 6 -10.42 -8.67 11.75
N ARG A 7 -9.96 -8.49 10.50
CA ARG A 7 -8.53 -8.25 10.26
C ARG A 7 -8.21 -6.91 10.92
N THR A 8 -7.56 -6.96 12.07
CA THR A 8 -6.92 -5.80 12.67
C THR A 8 -5.73 -5.42 11.79
N LYS A 9 -5.56 -4.11 11.53
CA LYS A 9 -4.41 -3.56 10.80
C LYS A 9 -3.11 -4.24 11.22
N ASP A 10 -2.43 -4.87 10.26
CA ASP A 10 -1.10 -5.46 10.48
C ASP A 10 -0.04 -4.35 10.47
N LEU A 11 0.82 -4.36 11.48
CA LEU A 11 1.93 -3.40 11.57
C LEU A 11 3.00 -3.69 10.50
N GLU A 12 3.13 -4.94 10.06
CA GLU A 12 4.05 -5.29 8.99
C GLU A 12 3.58 -4.74 7.64
N ASP A 13 2.28 -4.77 7.34
CA ASP A 13 1.73 -4.12 6.14
C ASP A 13 2.07 -2.61 6.13
N VAL A 14 1.94 -1.93 7.28
CA VAL A 14 2.33 -0.52 7.42
C VAL A 14 3.82 -0.33 7.15
N ALA A 15 4.67 -1.19 7.71
CA ALA A 15 6.12 -1.08 7.58
C ALA A 15 6.58 -1.31 6.13
N VAL A 16 6.06 -2.36 5.46
CA VAL A 16 6.38 -2.67 4.07
C VAL A 16 5.84 -1.57 3.14
N LEU A 17 4.62 -1.07 3.35
CA LEU A 17 4.08 0.07 2.58
C LEU A 17 4.93 1.33 2.72
N ASN A 18 5.34 1.67 3.94
CA ASN A 18 6.20 2.81 4.19
C ASN A 18 7.52 2.67 3.41
N HIS A 19 8.14 1.49 3.50
CA HIS A 19 9.36 1.17 2.76
C HIS A 19 9.17 1.32 1.24
N ALA A 20 8.10 0.74 0.68
CA ALA A 20 7.77 0.79 -0.74
C ALA A 20 7.56 2.23 -1.23
N LEU A 21 6.82 3.05 -0.47
CA LEU A 21 6.58 4.46 -0.78
C LEU A 21 7.87 5.27 -0.82
N ILE A 22 8.76 5.09 0.18
CA ILE A 22 10.08 5.74 0.19
C ILE A 22 10.87 5.36 -1.06
N ARG A 23 10.98 4.04 -1.32
CA ARG A 23 11.74 3.53 -2.47
C ARG A 23 11.17 4.00 -3.80
N TYR A 24 9.85 4.09 -3.93
CA TYR A 24 9.22 4.60 -5.14
C TYR A 24 9.60 6.07 -5.37
N VAL A 25 9.55 6.91 -4.32
CA VAL A 25 9.95 8.32 -4.46
C VAL A 25 11.41 8.44 -4.86
N GLU A 26 12.32 7.74 -4.17
CA GLU A 26 13.76 7.76 -4.49
C GLU A 26 14.04 7.27 -5.91
N ALA A 27 13.38 6.21 -6.36
CA ALA A 27 13.54 5.66 -7.72
C ALA A 27 12.98 6.58 -8.81
N ASN A 28 12.10 7.52 -8.47
CA ASN A 28 11.42 8.39 -9.42
C ASN A 28 11.77 9.88 -9.25
N GLU A 29 12.63 10.25 -8.30
CA GLU A 29 12.98 11.63 -7.96
C GLU A 29 13.39 12.45 -9.20
N GLU A 30 14.24 11.88 -10.06
CA GLU A 30 14.67 12.54 -11.31
C GLU A 30 13.51 12.77 -12.30
N ARG A 31 12.52 11.87 -12.30
CA ARG A 31 11.37 11.92 -13.22
C ARG A 31 10.27 12.84 -12.72
N THR A 32 10.03 12.86 -11.42
CA THR A 32 8.97 13.65 -10.79
C THR A 32 9.43 15.05 -10.39
N ASP A 33 10.75 15.30 -10.35
CA ASP A 33 11.35 16.52 -9.80
C ASP A 33 10.93 16.76 -8.32
N GLU A 34 10.65 15.67 -7.62
CA GLU A 34 10.19 15.68 -6.23
C GLU A 34 11.07 14.75 -5.39
N SER A 35 11.89 15.36 -4.52
CA SER A 35 12.69 14.61 -3.54
C SER A 35 11.82 14.03 -2.42
N LEU A 36 12.35 13.04 -1.72
CA LEU A 36 11.73 12.47 -0.52
C LEU A 36 11.40 13.53 0.55
N VAL A 37 12.25 14.54 0.69
CA VAL A 37 12.03 15.66 1.61
C VAL A 37 10.86 16.55 1.16
N CYS A 38 10.71 16.75 -0.15
CA CYS A 38 9.59 17.51 -0.73
C CYS A 38 8.25 16.79 -0.54
N VAL A 39 8.22 15.47 -0.74
CA VAL A 39 7.03 14.64 -0.50
C VAL A 39 6.65 14.61 0.98
N GLY A 40 7.65 14.52 1.85
CA GLY A 40 7.51 14.61 3.30
C GLY A 40 7.24 13.26 3.98
N TYR A 41 8.12 12.88 4.91
CA TYR A 41 8.04 11.62 5.66
C TYR A 41 6.73 11.43 6.44
N ALA A 42 6.18 12.52 7.01
CA ALA A 42 4.90 12.45 7.71
C ALA A 42 3.76 12.04 6.77
N ARG A 43 3.73 12.60 5.55
CA ARG A 43 2.74 12.24 4.52
C ARG A 43 2.90 10.77 4.11
N ILE A 44 4.13 10.32 3.89
CA ILE A 44 4.41 8.92 3.53
C ILE A 44 3.92 7.96 4.61
N LEU A 45 4.24 8.23 5.87
CA LEU A 45 3.79 7.40 6.99
C LEU A 45 2.27 7.42 7.13
N THR A 46 1.62 8.57 6.94
CA THR A 46 0.15 8.67 6.93
C THR A 46 -0.48 7.86 5.81
N LEU A 47 0.08 7.92 4.58
CA LEU A 47 -0.41 7.12 3.46
C LEU A 47 -0.26 5.63 3.72
N ALA A 48 0.88 5.19 4.24
CA ALA A 48 1.10 3.79 4.61
C ALA A 48 0.10 3.31 5.67
N ASP A 49 -0.10 4.11 6.72
CA ASP A 49 -1.04 3.79 7.81
C ASP A 49 -2.49 3.70 7.32
N GLN A 50 -2.91 4.66 6.50
CA GLN A 50 -4.25 4.67 5.90
C GLN A 50 -4.45 3.50 4.93
N ALA A 51 -3.47 3.23 4.07
CA ALA A 51 -3.56 2.14 3.10
C ALA A 51 -3.60 0.77 3.79
N ALA A 52 -2.75 0.52 4.79
CA ALA A 52 -2.81 -0.72 5.59
C ALA A 52 -4.15 -0.88 6.32
N THR A 53 -4.73 0.22 6.81
CA THR A 53 -6.07 0.20 7.41
C THR A 53 -7.12 -0.22 6.39
N GLU A 54 -7.11 0.39 5.20
CA GLU A 54 -8.05 0.08 4.14
C GLU A 54 -7.87 -1.35 3.60
N ILE A 55 -6.63 -1.85 3.51
CA ILE A 55 -6.33 -3.24 3.16
C ILE A 55 -7.00 -4.17 4.16
N ALA A 56 -6.81 -3.93 5.46
CA ALA A 56 -7.39 -4.76 6.50
C ALA A 56 -8.94 -4.74 6.48
N LEU A 57 -9.54 -3.60 6.12
CA LEU A 57 -11.00 -3.44 6.04
C LEU A 57 -11.62 -4.06 4.78
N GLN A 58 -10.89 -4.06 3.66
CA GLN A 58 -11.42 -4.39 2.34
C GLN A 58 -10.96 -5.76 1.83
N SER A 59 -9.83 -6.29 2.31
CA SER A 59 -9.37 -7.64 2.00
C SER A 59 -10.42 -8.65 2.44
N THR A 60 -10.90 -9.47 1.51
CA THR A 60 -11.74 -10.62 1.85
C THR A 60 -10.83 -11.82 2.11
N ASP A 61 -11.05 -12.46 3.26
CA ASP A 61 -10.20 -13.50 3.84
C ASP A 61 -9.67 -14.51 2.80
N GLU A 62 -8.36 -14.67 2.79
CA GLU A 62 -7.62 -15.42 1.79
C GLU A 62 -7.72 -16.92 2.11
N GLY A 63 -8.14 -17.72 1.13
CA GLY A 63 -8.39 -19.16 1.28
C GLY A 63 -7.16 -19.98 1.68
N GLU A 64 -7.27 -21.31 1.64
CA GLU A 64 -6.16 -22.24 2.02
C GLU A 64 -4.83 -22.00 1.28
N ASP A 65 -4.83 -21.22 0.19
CA ASP A 65 -3.69 -20.86 -0.64
C ASP A 65 -3.02 -19.51 -0.28
N TRP A 66 -3.29 -18.95 0.91
CA TRP A 66 -2.67 -17.69 1.34
C TRP A 66 -1.14 -17.78 1.50
N ASP A 67 -0.40 -16.96 0.76
CA ASP A 67 1.06 -16.83 0.87
C ASP A 67 1.45 -15.40 1.30
N GLY A 68 1.74 -15.24 2.59
CA GLY A 68 2.21 -13.97 3.17
C GLY A 68 3.53 -13.45 2.56
N THR A 69 4.37 -14.31 1.99
CA THR A 69 5.60 -13.86 1.30
C THR A 69 5.27 -13.22 -0.03
N ALA A 70 4.38 -13.85 -0.81
CA ALA A 70 3.87 -13.27 -2.05
C ALA A 70 3.09 -11.98 -1.78
N TRP A 71 2.33 -11.93 -0.69
CA TRP A 71 1.62 -10.73 -0.23
C TRP A 71 2.56 -9.54 0.00
N PHE A 72 3.60 -9.71 0.83
CA PHE A 72 4.57 -8.62 1.06
C PHE A 72 5.33 -8.24 -0.21
N GLY A 73 5.61 -9.20 -1.10
CA GLY A 73 6.20 -8.89 -2.41
C GLY A 73 5.31 -8.00 -3.29
N ARG A 74 3.98 -8.15 -3.20
CA ARG A 74 3.03 -7.28 -3.90
C ARG A 74 2.95 -5.89 -3.27
N ILE A 75 3.03 -5.80 -1.94
CA ILE A 75 3.05 -4.51 -1.23
C ILE A 75 4.36 -3.74 -1.51
N ASP A 76 5.51 -4.42 -1.54
CA ASP A 76 6.83 -3.83 -1.79
C ASP A 76 7.05 -3.37 -3.26
N ALA A 77 6.10 -3.64 -4.16
CA ALA A 77 6.24 -3.25 -5.55
C ALA A 77 6.34 -1.73 -5.74
N ILE A 78 7.26 -1.30 -6.60
CA ILE A 78 7.52 0.13 -6.91
C ILE A 78 7.43 0.45 -8.41
N ASP A 79 6.91 -0.47 -9.23
CA ASP A 79 6.65 -0.18 -10.63
C ASP A 79 5.46 0.76 -10.81
N SER A 80 5.21 1.21 -12.05
CA SER A 80 4.14 2.17 -12.36
C SER A 80 2.72 1.68 -12.08
N GLY A 81 2.51 0.37 -11.91
CA GLY A 81 1.21 -0.22 -11.58
C GLY A 81 1.08 -0.57 -10.08
N SER A 82 2.10 -0.27 -9.28
CA SER A 82 2.12 -0.66 -7.88
C SER A 82 1.23 0.22 -7.01
N LEU A 83 0.89 -0.31 -5.83
CA LEU A 83 0.14 0.43 -4.82
C LEU A 83 0.89 1.71 -4.40
N ALA A 84 2.23 1.67 -4.29
CA ALA A 84 3.03 2.85 -3.96
C ALA A 84 2.90 3.96 -5.03
N ALA A 85 2.92 3.59 -6.31
CA ALA A 85 2.75 4.54 -7.41
C ALA A 85 1.38 5.22 -7.37
N ALA A 86 0.32 4.44 -7.13
CA ALA A 86 -1.05 4.93 -7.07
C ALA A 86 -1.28 5.85 -5.85
N LEU A 87 -0.79 5.48 -4.67
CA LEU A 87 -0.94 6.26 -3.43
C LEU A 87 -0.23 7.62 -3.48
N LEU A 88 0.89 7.72 -4.19
CA LEU A 88 1.63 8.98 -4.37
C LEU A 88 1.07 9.86 -5.47
N GLY A 89 0.10 9.37 -6.24
CA GLY A 89 -0.63 10.13 -7.24
C GLY A 89 -1.27 11.40 -6.67
N HIS A 90 -1.35 12.44 -7.50
CA HIS A 90 -1.97 13.70 -7.08
C HIS A 90 -3.46 13.52 -6.78
N GLY A 91 -3.88 13.85 -5.57
CA GLY A 91 -5.28 13.72 -5.14
C GLY A 91 -5.73 12.28 -4.92
N ALA A 92 -4.80 11.34 -4.69
CA ALA A 92 -5.12 9.93 -4.44
C ALA A 92 -6.11 9.79 -3.25
N ASP A 93 -7.25 9.15 -3.52
CA ASP A 93 -8.15 8.67 -2.47
C ASP A 93 -7.70 7.28 -2.03
N VAL A 94 -7.11 7.19 -0.84
CA VAL A 94 -6.47 5.96 -0.34
C VAL A 94 -7.43 4.77 -0.39
N ARG A 95 -8.70 4.98 -0.01
CA ARG A 95 -9.72 3.94 -0.01
C ARG A 95 -9.95 3.38 -1.41
N SER A 96 -10.19 4.24 -2.39
CA SER A 96 -10.43 3.83 -3.78
C SER A 96 -9.19 3.17 -4.38
N VAL A 97 -8.01 3.72 -4.13
CA VAL A 97 -6.73 3.15 -4.59
C VAL A 97 -6.52 1.73 -4.06
N VAL A 98 -6.73 1.51 -2.76
CA VAL A 98 -6.60 0.18 -2.17
C VAL A 98 -7.64 -0.78 -2.75
N SER A 99 -8.89 -0.34 -2.94
CA SER A 99 -9.95 -1.15 -3.53
C SER A 99 -9.59 -1.61 -4.94
N GLU A 100 -9.16 -0.68 -5.79
CA GLU A 100 -8.74 -0.97 -7.17
C GLU A 100 -7.52 -1.89 -7.21
N TRP A 101 -6.55 -1.69 -6.32
CA TRP A 101 -5.38 -2.54 -6.22
C TRP A 101 -5.74 -3.97 -5.76
N LEU A 102 -6.59 -4.12 -4.75
CA LEU A 102 -7.09 -5.43 -4.31
C LEU A 102 -7.84 -6.17 -5.44
N LEU A 103 -8.67 -5.46 -6.21
CA LEU A 103 -9.34 -6.04 -7.38
C LEU A 103 -8.39 -6.45 -8.52
N SER A 104 -7.20 -5.86 -8.57
CA SER A 104 -6.20 -6.18 -9.62
C SER A 104 -5.39 -7.45 -9.33
N ILE A 105 -5.42 -7.94 -8.09
CA ILE A 105 -4.66 -9.11 -7.64
C ILE A 105 -5.52 -10.37 -7.46
N GLU A 106 -6.85 -10.25 -7.61
CA GLU A 106 -7.83 -11.34 -7.70
C GLU A 106 -7.93 -11.90 -9.13
#